data_AF-A0A955M2Q9-F1
#
_entry.id   AF-A0A955M2Q9-F1
#
_cell.length_a   1.000
_cell.length_b   1.000
_cell.length_c   1.000
_cell.angle_alpha   90.00
_cell.angle_beta   90.00
_cell.angle_gamma   90.00
#
_symmetry.space_group_name_H-M   'P 1'
#
loop_
_entity.id
_entity.type
_entity.pdbx_description
1 polymer ?
#
loop_
_entity_poly.entity_id
_entity_poly.type
_entity_poly.pdbx_seq_one_letter_code
_entity_poly.pdbx_strand_id
1 'polypeptide(L)'
;MRSPLFSLLIFSCLVYAAGCTYDGQTTLGSVIDDPRTLIQDPHYTEYKKERDALESQYLEKEISYADYLKELEELEHQYSKEVKERNDKISY
;
A
#
# COMPACT_ATOMS: atom_id res chain seq x y z
N MET A 1 35.01 15.79 -29.06
CA MET A 1 34.30 14.57 -29.48
C MET A 1 33.87 13.82 -28.22
N ARG A 2 32.59 13.90 -27.83
CA ARG A 2 32.05 13.14 -26.69
C ARG A 2 31.86 11.69 -27.15
N SER A 3 32.43 10.73 -26.42
CA SER A 3 32.37 9.33 -26.81
C SER A 3 30.92 8.82 -26.71
N PRO A 4 30.42 8.05 -27.70
CA PRO A 4 29.06 7.50 -27.66
C PRO A 4 28.88 6.53 -26.48
N LEU A 5 29.98 5.97 -25.96
CA LEU A 5 30.02 5.12 -24.77
C LEU A 5 29.57 5.86 -23.51
N PHE A 6 29.86 7.16 -23.38
CA PHE A 6 29.48 7.93 -22.19
C PHE A 6 27.96 8.18 -22.14
N SER A 7 27.34 8.44 -23.29
CA SER A 7 25.88 8.58 -23.38
C SER A 7 25.16 7.25 -23.12
N LEU A 8 25.73 6.13 -23.56
CA LEU A 8 25.15 4.80 -23.37
C LEU A 8 25.18 4.36 -21.89
N LEU A 9 26.26 4.71 -21.18
CA LEU A 9 26.39 4.47 -19.73
C LEU A 9 25.39 5.29 -18.91
N ILE A 10 25.19 6.57 -19.24
CA ILE A 10 24.20 7.43 -18.56
C ILE A 10 22.78 6.88 -18.78
N PHE A 11 22.46 6.45 -19.99
CA PHE A 11 21.15 5.87 -20.29
C PHE A 11 20.91 4.56 -19.52
N SER A 12 21.93 3.70 -19.44
CA SER A 12 21.87 2.48 -18.62
C SER A 12 21.64 2.79 -17.14
N CYS A 13 22.34 3.78 -16.58
CA CYS A 13 22.14 4.18 -15.17
C CYS A 13 20.73 4.71 -14.90
N LEU A 14 20.13 5.46 -15.84
CA LEU A 14 18.76 5.96 -15.71
C LEU A 14 17.71 4.84 -15.73
N VAL A 15 17.90 3.82 -16.57
CA VAL A 15 16.99 2.66 -16.63
C VAL A 15 17.08 1.82 -15.35
N TYR A 16 18.29 1.61 -14.82
CA TYR A 16 18.47 0.92 -13.55
C TYR A 16 17.91 1.71 -12.36
N ALA A 17 18.10 3.04 -12.32
CA ALA A 17 17.53 3.88 -11.28
C ALA A 17 16.00 3.87 -11.30
N ALA A 18 15.38 3.90 -12.48
CA ALA A 18 13.92 3.78 -12.61
C ALA A 18 13.39 2.38 -12.22
N GLY A 19 14.18 1.32 -12.43
CA GLY A 19 13.84 -0.04 -12.01
C GLY A 19 13.97 -0.29 -10.51
N CYS A 20 14.85 0.43 -9.82
CA CYS A 20 15.06 0.30 -8.37
C CYS A 20 14.09 1.15 -7.53
N THR A 21 13.38 2.12 -8.12
CA THR A 21 12.31 2.88 -7.43
C THR A 21 10.95 2.21 -7.48
N TYR A 22 10.82 1.03 -8.10
CA TYR A 22 9.59 0.25 -8.08
C TYR A 22 9.52 -0.60 -6.81
N ASP A 23 9.51 0.09 -5.67
CA ASP A 23 9.23 -0.53 -4.38
C ASP A 23 7.71 -0.53 -4.15
N GLY A 24 7.13 -1.72 -4.25
CA GLY A 24 5.85 -2.08 -3.64
C GLY A 24 4.62 -1.21 -3.90
N GLN A 25 3.94 -1.38 -5.03
CA GLN A 25 2.46 -1.32 -5.03
C GLN A 25 1.87 -1.95 -6.30
N THR A 26 1.03 -2.97 -6.10
CA THR A 26 0.18 -3.61 -7.11
C THR A 26 0.92 -4.33 -8.25
N THR A 27 1.05 -5.64 -8.11
CA THR A 27 1.37 -6.54 -9.23
C THR A 27 0.24 -6.42 -10.26
N LEU A 28 0.58 -6.09 -11.50
CA LEU A 28 -0.36 -6.01 -12.64
C LEU A 28 -1.26 -7.27 -12.75
N GLY A 29 -0.77 -8.42 -12.26
CA GLY A 29 -1.51 -9.68 -12.19
C GLY A 29 -2.74 -9.65 -11.27
N SER A 30 -2.69 -8.95 -10.13
CA SER A 30 -3.85 -8.89 -9.22
C SER A 30 -4.99 -8.02 -9.76
N VAL A 31 -4.67 -7.09 -10.67
CA VAL A 31 -5.63 -6.20 -11.34
C VAL A 31 -6.43 -6.94 -12.43
N ILE A 32 -5.82 -7.96 -13.05
CA ILE A 32 -6.45 -8.75 -14.12
C ILE A 32 -7.42 -9.78 -13.51
N ASP A 33 -7.10 -10.33 -12.34
CA ASP A 33 -7.90 -11.40 -11.72
C ASP A 33 -9.15 -10.89 -10.98
N ASP A 34 -9.15 -9.65 -10.48
CA ASP A 34 -10.37 -9.00 -9.95
C ASP A 34 -10.38 -7.49 -10.24
N PRO A 35 -11.14 -7.01 -11.24
CA PRO A 35 -11.20 -5.59 -11.59
C PRO A 35 -11.80 -4.71 -10.48
N ARG A 36 -12.36 -5.29 -9.41
CA ARG A 36 -12.79 -4.54 -8.22
C ARG A 36 -11.61 -4.06 -7.38
N THR A 37 -10.42 -4.63 -7.53
CA THR A 37 -9.18 -4.15 -6.86
C THR A 37 -8.69 -2.81 -7.41
N LEU A 38 -9.12 -2.44 -8.63
CA LEU A 38 -8.86 -1.15 -9.27
C LEU A 38 -9.71 -0.03 -8.65
N ILE A 39 -10.86 -0.38 -8.08
CA ILE A 39 -11.67 0.53 -7.28
C ILE A 39 -10.99 0.59 -5.91
N GLN A 40 -10.17 1.62 -5.70
CA GLN A 40 -9.73 1.99 -4.35
C GLN A 40 -10.99 2.25 -3.54
N ASP A 41 -11.43 1.25 -2.79
CA ASP A 41 -12.44 1.44 -1.76
C ASP A 41 -11.89 2.51 -0.81
N PRO A 42 -12.49 3.71 -0.75
CA PRO A 42 -11.94 4.81 0.05
C PRO A 42 -11.80 4.40 1.52
N HIS A 43 -12.70 3.54 2.00
CA HIS A 43 -12.65 2.98 3.35
C HIS A 43 -11.45 2.05 3.55
N TYR A 44 -11.14 1.20 2.57
CA TYR A 44 -9.94 0.37 2.62
C TYR A 44 -8.66 1.19 2.56
N THR A 45 -8.66 2.29 1.79
CA THR A 45 -7.50 3.17 1.65
C THR A 45 -7.17 3.87 2.96
N GLU A 46 -8.17 4.41 3.66
CA GLU A 46 -7.95 5.04 4.97
C GLU A 46 -7.58 4.01 6.03
N TYR A 47 -8.29 2.88 6.11
CA TYR A 47 -7.94 1.77 7.01
C TYR A 47 -6.48 1.32 6.83
N LYS A 48 -6.05 1.14 5.57
CA LYS A 48 -4.68 0.70 5.27
C LYS A 48 -3.66 1.75 5.74
N LYS A 49 -3.92 3.02 5.47
CA LYS A 49 -3.04 4.13 5.87
C LYS A 49 -2.89 4.21 7.39
N GLU A 50 -3.99 4.07 8.13
CA GLU A 50 -3.98 4.09 9.60
C GLU A 50 -3.24 2.87 10.17
N ARG A 51 -3.47 1.68 9.60
CA ARG A 51 -2.78 0.45 9.98
C ARG A 51 -1.26 0.55 9.72
N ASP A 52 -0.86 1.04 8.55
CA ASP A 52 0.54 1.17 8.19
C ASP A 52 1.24 2.20 9.11
N ALA A 53 0.54 3.27 9.52
CA ALA A 53 1.03 4.22 10.52
C ALA A 53 1.19 3.59 11.92
N LEU A 54 0.22 2.78 12.35
CA LEU A 54 0.28 2.03 13.61
C LEU A 54 1.44 1.02 13.62
N GLU A 55 1.65 0.32 12.51
CA GLU A 55 2.78 -0.59 12.34
C GLU A 55 4.13 0.16 12.42
N SER A 56 4.23 1.34 11.82
CA SER A 56 5.43 2.19 11.94
C SER A 56 5.74 2.54 13.40
N GLN A 57 4.73 2.96 14.18
CA GLN A 57 4.90 3.28 15.60
C GLN A 57 5.42 2.08 16.40
N TYR A 58 4.93 0.87 16.10
CA TYR A 58 5.44 -0.35 16.74
C TYR A 58 6.88 -0.66 16.33
N LEU A 59 7.21 -0.57 15.04
CA LEU A 59 8.56 -0.83 14.53
C LEU A 59 9.60 0.17 15.06
N GLU A 60 9.19 1.42 15.20
CA GLU A 60 9.97 2.50 15.81
C GLU A 60 10.03 2.42 17.34
N LYS A 61 9.31 1.45 17.94
CA LYS A 61 9.23 1.18 19.38
C LYS A 61 8.61 2.34 20.18
N GLU A 62 7.77 3.14 19.53
CA GLU A 62 6.99 4.20 20.18
C GLU A 62 5.87 3.60 21.04
N ILE A 63 5.33 2.45 20.63
CA ILE A 63 4.30 1.70 21.34
C ILE A 63 4.76 0.28 21.68
N SER A 64 4.16 -0.32 22.72
CA SER A 64 4.42 -1.73 23.05
C SER A 64 3.69 -2.67 22.08
N TYR A 65 4.14 -3.92 22.00
CA TYR A 65 3.43 -4.93 21.21
C TYR A 65 1.98 -5.17 21.69
N ALA A 66 1.74 -5.03 22.99
CA ALA A 66 0.40 -5.18 23.55
C ALA A 66 -0.52 -4.03 23.13
N ASP A 67 0.00 -2.80 23.10
CA ASP A 67 -0.74 -1.63 22.64
C ASP A 67 -1.01 -1.71 21.13
N TYR A 68 -0.01 -2.12 20.35
CA TYR A 68 -0.15 -2.39 18.91
C TYR A 68 -1.30 -3.36 18.62
N LEU A 69 -1.35 -4.51 19.29
CA LEU A 69 -2.41 -5.50 19.08
C LEU A 69 -3.79 -4.96 19.43
N LYS A 70 -3.89 -4.20 20.52
CA LYS A 70 -5.15 -3.62 20.97
C LYS A 70 -5.67 -2.57 19.97
N GLU A 71 -4.79 -1.70 19.49
CA GLU A 71 -5.15 -0.67 18.53
C GLU A 71 -5.47 -1.27 17.16
N LEU A 72 -4.75 -2.32 16.75
CA LEU A 72 -5.03 -3.05 15.51
C LEU A 72 -6.42 -3.71 15.56
N GLU A 73 -6.78 -4.34 16.67
CA GLU A 73 -8.10 -4.97 16.86
C GLU A 73 -9.23 -3.94 16.75
N GLU A 74 -9.05 -2.77 17.36
CA GLU A 74 -10.03 -1.67 17.26
C GLU A 74 -10.17 -1.17 15.81
N LEU A 75 -9.04 -0.99 15.11
CA LEU A 75 -9.00 -0.56 13.72
C LEU A 75 -9.72 -1.55 12.78
N GLU A 76 -9.45 -2.85 12.96
CA GLU A 76 -10.11 -3.92 12.20
C GLU A 76 -11.61 -4.00 12.48
N HIS A 77 -12.01 -3.83 13.74
CA HIS A 77 -13.41 -3.83 14.13
C HIS A 77 -14.17 -2.66 13.49
N GLN A 78 -13.59 -1.46 13.49
CA GLN A 78 -14.17 -0.28 12.84
C GLN A 78 -14.32 -0.48 11.33
N TYR A 79 -13.27 -0.92 10.65
CA TYR A 79 -13.32 -1.19 9.21
C TYR A 79 -14.36 -2.27 8.86
N SER A 80 -14.42 -3.36 9.63
CA SER A 80 -15.42 -4.42 9.45
C SER A 80 -16.86 -3.89 9.56
N LYS A 81 -17.11 -2.97 10.50
CA LYS A 81 -18.40 -2.31 10.65
C LYS A 81 -18.75 -1.46 9.42
N GLU A 82 -17.81 -0.66 8.92
CA GLU A 82 -18.02 0.18 7.72
C GLU A 82 -18.30 -0.66 6.48
N VAL A 83 -17.54 -1.75 6.28
CA VAL A 83 -17.75 -2.71 5.20
C VAL A 83 -19.14 -3.32 5.28
N LYS A 84 -19.58 -3.71 6.48
CA LYS A 84 -20.91 -4.27 6.69
C LYS A 84 -22.01 -3.27 6.36
N GLU A 85 -21.93 -2.04 6.88
CA GLU A 85 -22.91 -0.98 6.61
C GLU A 85 -23.01 -0.65 5.12
N ARG A 86 -21.89 -0.66 4.40
CA ARG A 86 -21.88 -0.48 2.95
C ARG A 86 -22.57 -1.64 2.24
N ASN A 87 -22.21 -2.88 2.57
CA ASN A 87 -22.80 -4.06 1.93
C ASN A 87 -24.32 -4.12 2.18
N ASP A 88 -24.76 -3.77 3.39
CA ASP A 88 -26.18 -3.70 3.75
C ASP A 88 -26.93 -2.64 2.92
N LYS A 89 -26.29 -1.50 2.58
CA LYS A 89 -26.87 -0.45 1.72
C LYS A 89 -26.89 -0.79 0.23
N ILE A 90 -25.91 -1.56 -0.27
CA ILE A 90 -25.82 -1.96 -1.67
C ILE A 90 -26.73 -3.17 -1.97
N SER A 91 -27.11 -3.93 -0.95
CA SER A 91 -27.95 -5.14 -1.05
C SER A 91 -29.46 -4.89 -1.31
N TYR A 92 -29.89 -3.65 -1.61
CA TYR A 92 -31.30 -3.29 -1.86
C TYR A 92 -31.61 -3.04 -3.33
#